data_AF-A0A969MSB4-F1
#
_entry.id   AF-A0A969MSB4-F1
#
_cell.length_a   1.000
_cell.length_b   1.000
_cell.length_c   1.000
_cell.angle_alpha   90.00
_cell.angle_beta   90.00
_cell.angle_gamma   90.00
#
_symmetry.space_group_name_H-M   'P 1'
#
loop_
_entity.id
_entity.type
_entity.pdbx_description
1 polymer ?
#
loop_
_entity_poly.entity_id
_entity_poly.type
_entity_poly.pdbx_seq_one_letter_code
_entity_poly.pdbx_strand_id
1 'polypeptide(L)'
;MLRQTIVTLEWLYVPVISFWLQWRSILNTFQDPERQDERLRVAALLVIRGSLFTLLAIVSPKALLLYFLSYIGMIIVLRWMDAFQHTYEVLPPGTPLPERDRAHEQANTFSTLLSQRYPWLNLLLLNFGYHNAHHELMKCPWHSLPELDAELFSGEEVHYVPLTQLLGNYHRFRVTRIFSGQGRAVDHQGSPTPDTFYGAVGVSFLVY
;
A
#
# COMPACT_ATOMS: atom_id res chain seq x y z
N MET A 1 -8.11 26.83 2.06
CA MET A 1 -9.35 26.06 2.25
C MET A 1 -9.19 24.62 1.74
N LEU A 2 -9.07 24.35 0.43
CA LEU A 2 -8.96 22.97 -0.10
C LEU A 2 -7.86 22.10 0.55
N ARG A 3 -6.63 22.62 0.67
CA ARG A 3 -5.52 21.90 1.32
C ARG A 3 -5.84 21.49 2.75
N GLN A 4 -6.47 22.38 3.52
CA GLN A 4 -6.84 22.10 4.91
C GLN A 4 -7.92 21.02 4.97
N THR A 5 -8.91 21.06 4.08
CA THR A 5 -9.94 20.01 3.98
C THR A 5 -9.31 18.64 3.69
N ILE A 6 -8.39 18.55 2.73
CA ILE A 6 -7.69 17.28 2.41
C ILE A 6 -6.92 16.78 3.62
N VAL A 7 -6.15 17.65 4.28
CA VAL A 7 -5.37 17.29 5.48
C VAL A 7 -6.29 16.82 6.61
N THR A 8 -7.41 17.50 6.85
CA THR A 8 -8.39 17.11 7.89
C THR A 8 -9.03 15.76 7.57
N LEU A 9 -9.39 15.52 6.31
CA LEU A 9 -9.97 14.24 5.88
C LEU A 9 -8.95 13.09 6.01
N GLU A 10 -7.71 13.29 5.57
CA GLU A 10 -6.62 12.32 5.77
C GLU A 10 -6.35 12.05 7.26
N TRP A 11 -6.41 13.09 8.09
CA TRP A 11 -6.27 12.96 9.55
C TRP A 11 -7.41 12.14 10.17
N LEU A 12 -8.62 12.22 9.60
CA LEU A 12 -9.81 11.43 9.96
C LEU A 12 -9.86 10.06 9.26
N TYR A 13 -8.75 9.59 8.66
CA TYR A 13 -8.69 8.32 7.93
C TYR A 13 -9.60 8.24 6.69
N VAL A 14 -10.01 9.37 6.12
CA VAL A 14 -10.63 9.40 4.80
C VAL A 14 -9.51 9.52 3.76
N PRO A 15 -9.23 8.48 2.95
CA PRO A 15 -8.01 8.41 2.13
C PRO A 15 -8.16 9.17 0.80
N VAL A 16 -8.40 10.48 0.89
CA VAL A 16 -8.64 11.37 -0.25
C VAL A 16 -7.51 11.32 -1.27
N ILE A 17 -6.25 11.24 -0.83
CA ILE A 17 -5.09 11.16 -1.71
C ILE A 17 -5.08 9.86 -2.49
N SER A 18 -5.41 8.73 -1.87
CA SER A 18 -5.52 7.44 -2.57
C SER A 18 -6.63 7.47 -3.62
N PHE A 19 -7.80 8.03 -3.29
CA PHE A 19 -8.88 8.21 -4.27
C PHE A 19 -8.46 9.13 -5.42
N TRP A 20 -7.74 10.21 -5.12
CA TRP A 20 -7.22 11.12 -6.14
C TRP A 20 -6.23 10.44 -7.07
N LEU A 21 -5.28 9.66 -6.54
CA LEU A 21 -4.32 8.90 -7.35
C LEU A 21 -5.01 7.86 -8.24
N GLN A 22 -6.01 7.13 -7.71
CA GLN A 22 -6.80 6.17 -8.49
C GLN A 22 -7.56 6.87 -9.63
N TRP A 23 -8.23 7.99 -9.35
CA TRP A 23 -8.92 8.77 -10.38
C TRP A 23 -7.96 9.36 -11.42
N ARG A 24 -6.80 9.86 -10.97
CA ARG A 24 -5.77 10.36 -11.87
C ARG A 24 -5.26 9.26 -12.81
N SER A 25 -5.06 8.05 -12.32
CA SER A 25 -4.67 6.90 -13.16
C SER A 25 -5.72 6.59 -14.24
N ILE A 26 -7.01 6.59 -13.86
CA ILE A 26 -8.13 6.40 -14.81
C ILE A 26 -8.18 7.51 -15.85
N LEU A 27 -8.04 8.77 -15.43
CA LEU A 27 -8.08 9.92 -16.34
C LEU A 27 -6.86 9.96 -17.28
N ASN A 28 -5.70 9.50 -16.80
CA ASN A 28 -4.48 9.45 -17.60
C ASN A 28 -4.67 8.60 -18.86
N THR A 29 -5.44 7.51 -18.80
CA THR A 29 -5.77 6.68 -19.98
C THR A 29 -6.40 7.47 -21.14
N PHE A 30 -7.16 8.53 -20.85
CA PHE A 30 -7.81 9.35 -21.86
C PHE A 30 -6.96 10.54 -22.33
N GLN A 31 -5.94 10.91 -21.56
CA GLN A 31 -5.05 12.04 -21.84
C GLN A 31 -3.77 11.58 -22.57
N ASP A 32 -3.26 10.41 -22.20
CA ASP A 32 -2.05 9.83 -22.75
C ASP A 32 -2.33 9.17 -24.12
N PRO A 33 -1.62 9.58 -25.21
CA PRO A 33 -1.70 8.92 -26.50
C PRO A 33 -1.23 7.46 -26.49
N GLU A 34 -0.28 7.09 -25.62
CA GLU A 34 0.29 5.74 -25.57
C GLU A 34 -0.72 4.72 -25.05
N ARG A 35 -1.72 5.16 -24.27
CA ARG A 35 -2.75 4.32 -23.63
C ARG A 35 -4.09 4.34 -24.37
N GLN A 36 -4.09 4.75 -25.63
CA GLN A 36 -5.32 4.91 -26.42
C GLN A 36 -6.09 3.61 -26.63
N ASP A 37 -5.39 2.48 -26.67
CA ASP A 37 -5.92 1.13 -26.81
C ASP A 37 -6.74 0.69 -25.58
N GLU A 38 -6.43 1.23 -24.40
CA GLU A 38 -7.15 0.92 -23.15
C GLU A 38 -8.48 1.69 -23.01
N ARG A 39 -8.66 2.80 -23.74
CA ARG A 39 -9.76 3.76 -23.52
C ARG A 39 -11.14 3.14 -23.58
N LEU A 40 -11.39 2.29 -24.58
CA LEU A 40 -12.69 1.62 -24.72
C LEU A 40 -12.96 0.68 -23.54
N ARG A 41 -11.94 -0.08 -23.11
CA ARG A 41 -12.05 -0.99 -21.97
C ARG A 41 -12.31 -0.22 -20.68
N VAL A 42 -11.56 0.85 -20.42
CA VAL A 42 -11.74 1.69 -19.23
C VAL A 42 -13.10 2.37 -19.23
N ALA A 43 -13.54 2.93 -20.36
CA ALA A 43 -14.87 3.53 -20.50
C ALA A 43 -15.98 2.51 -20.24
N ALA A 44 -15.89 1.31 -20.81
CA ALA A 44 -16.85 0.24 -20.60
C ALA A 44 -16.92 -0.17 -19.11
N LEU A 45 -15.77 -0.32 -18.44
CA LEU A 45 -15.72 -0.65 -17.02
C LEU A 45 -16.32 0.46 -16.14
N LEU A 46 -16.08 1.74 -16.48
CA LEU A 46 -16.69 2.87 -15.77
C LEU A 46 -18.21 2.88 -15.93
N VAL A 47 -18.73 2.65 -17.14
CA VAL A 47 -20.17 2.56 -17.39
C VAL A 47 -20.77 1.39 -16.61
N ILE A 48 -20.19 0.19 -16.70
CA ILE A 48 -20.67 -1.00 -15.99
C ILE A 48 -20.68 -0.76 -14.48
N ARG A 49 -19.56 -0.32 -13.89
CA ARG A 49 -19.46 -0.07 -12.44
C ARG A 49 -20.42 1.04 -12.02
N GLY A 50 -20.51 2.12 -12.79
CA GLY A 50 -21.45 3.22 -12.55
C GLY A 50 -22.90 2.74 -12.51
N SER A 51 -23.32 1.98 -13.54
CA SER A 51 -24.67 1.39 -13.59
C SER A 51 -24.94 0.45 -12.41
N LEU A 52 -23.98 -0.39 -12.03
CA LEU A 52 -24.12 -1.28 -10.88
C LEU A 52 -24.27 -0.51 -9.56
N PHE A 53 -23.48 0.55 -9.34
CA PHE A 53 -23.61 1.39 -8.15
C PHE A 53 -24.91 2.19 -8.14
N THR A 54 -25.37 2.70 -9.29
CA THR A 54 -26.67 3.37 -9.41
C THR A 54 -27.81 2.39 -9.09
N LEU A 55 -27.77 1.17 -9.63
CA LEU A 55 -28.75 0.13 -9.30
C LEU A 55 -28.73 -0.19 -7.81
N LEU A 56 -27.54 -0.35 -7.22
CA LEU A 56 -27.40 -0.58 -5.78
C LEU A 56 -27.98 0.57 -4.95
N ALA A 57 -27.78 1.82 -5.38
CA ALA A 57 -28.34 3.00 -4.73
C ALA A 57 -29.87 2.99 -4.74
N ILE A 58 -30.47 2.62 -5.88
CA ILE A 58 -31.92 2.52 -6.06
C ILE A 58 -32.49 1.40 -5.17
N VAL A 59 -31.81 0.24 -5.12
CA VAL A 59 -32.25 -0.92 -4.33
C VAL A 59 -32.08 -0.69 -2.83
N SER A 60 -30.93 -0.15 -2.40
CA SER A 60 -30.64 0.11 -0.98
C SER A 60 -29.53 1.15 -0.83
N PRO A 61 -29.87 2.41 -0.50
CA PRO A 61 -28.90 3.44 -0.17
C PRO A 61 -28.00 3.04 1.01
N LYS A 62 -28.53 2.25 1.96
CA LYS A 62 -27.76 1.72 3.09
C LYS A 62 -26.66 0.76 2.65
N ALA A 63 -26.96 -0.12 1.68
CA ALA A 63 -25.97 -1.04 1.14
C ALA A 63 -24.85 -0.29 0.41
N LEU A 64 -25.19 0.75 -0.37
CA LEU A 64 -24.20 1.62 -1.01
C LEU A 64 -23.29 2.30 0.02
N LEU A 65 -23.85 2.84 1.10
CA LEU A 65 -23.07 3.47 2.17
C LEU A 65 -22.12 2.47 2.84
N LEU A 66 -22.60 1.28 3.21
CA LEU A 66 -21.78 0.24 3.82
C LEU A 66 -20.67 -0.23 2.88
N TYR A 67 -20.96 -0.38 1.58
CA TYR A 67 -19.95 -0.69 0.58
C TYR A 67 -18.83 0.36 0.57
N PHE A 68 -19.19 1.64 0.57
CA PHE A 68 -18.20 2.73 0.57
C PHE A 68 -17.36 2.74 1.85
N LEU A 69 -17.97 2.50 3.01
CA LEU A 69 -17.25 2.38 4.28
C LEU A 69 -16.29 1.18 4.28
N SER A 70 -16.73 0.02 3.77
CA SER A 70 -15.87 -1.16 3.62
C SER A 70 -14.71 -0.91 2.65
N TYR A 71 -14.95 -0.20 1.54
CA TYR A 71 -13.91 0.16 0.58
C TYR A 71 -12.87 1.12 1.18
N ILE A 72 -13.31 2.11 1.96
CA ILE A 72 -12.40 2.96 2.73
C ILE A 72 -11.58 2.12 3.70
N GLY A 73 -12.22 1.21 4.45
CA GLY A 73 -11.54 0.30 5.37
C GLY A 73 -10.47 -0.54 4.67
N MET A 74 -10.79 -1.11 3.51
CA MET A 74 -9.85 -1.85 2.66
C MET A 74 -8.66 -0.97 2.25
N ILE A 75 -8.89 0.25 1.77
CA ILE A 75 -7.80 1.18 1.40
C ILE A 75 -6.91 1.48 2.62
N ILE A 76 -7.50 1.72 3.79
CA ILE A 76 -6.75 1.99 5.02
C ILE A 76 -5.83 0.80 5.34
N VAL A 77 -6.36 -0.43 5.30
CA VAL A 77 -5.59 -1.66 5.54
C VAL A 77 -4.43 -1.78 4.55
N LEU A 78 -4.69 -1.61 3.24
CA LEU A 78 -3.64 -1.66 2.22
C LEU A 78 -2.58 -0.58 2.46
N ARG A 79 -2.98 0.66 2.79
CA ARG A 79 -2.03 1.74 3.10
C ARG A 79 -1.16 1.45 4.32
N TRP A 80 -1.68 0.73 5.31
CA TRP A 80 -0.90 0.35 6.50
C TRP A 80 0.19 -0.64 6.14
N MET A 81 -0.15 -1.66 5.36
CA MET A 81 0.79 -2.71 4.96
C MET A 81 1.87 -2.13 4.04
N ASP A 82 1.46 -1.49 2.95
CA ASP A 82 2.37 -1.03 1.89
C ASP A 82 3.31 0.07 2.35
N ALA A 83 2.88 0.93 3.27
CA ALA A 83 3.68 2.08 3.63
C ALA A 83 5.03 1.72 4.25
N PHE A 84 5.15 0.55 4.84
CA PHE A 84 6.37 0.16 5.54
C PHE A 84 7.13 -0.95 4.82
N GLN A 85 6.57 -1.51 3.75
CA GLN A 85 7.15 -2.63 3.01
C GLN A 85 8.44 -2.26 2.28
N HIS A 86 8.66 -0.99 1.93
CA HIS A 86 9.82 -0.55 1.18
C HIS A 86 10.40 0.78 1.65
N THR A 87 11.72 0.92 1.49
CA THR A 87 12.46 2.18 1.62
C THR A 87 13.16 2.62 0.33
N TYR A 88 12.58 2.29 -0.83
CA TYR A 88 13.12 2.70 -2.12
C TYR A 88 13.00 4.20 -2.39
N GLU A 89 13.86 4.68 -3.28
CA GLU A 89 13.82 6.05 -3.77
C GLU A 89 12.57 6.30 -4.63
N VAL A 90 11.99 7.50 -4.50
CA VAL A 90 10.92 7.95 -5.38
C VAL A 90 11.57 8.54 -6.64
N LEU A 91 11.39 7.85 -7.76
CA LEU A 91 11.96 8.25 -9.04
C LEU A 91 10.94 9.04 -9.88
N PRO A 92 11.35 10.11 -10.59
CA PRO A 92 10.48 10.77 -11.56
C PRO A 92 10.04 9.82 -12.67
N PRO A 93 8.82 9.98 -13.23
CA PRO A 93 8.38 9.22 -14.40
C PRO A 93 9.39 9.30 -15.55
N GLY A 94 9.64 8.17 -16.22
CA GLY A 94 10.61 8.06 -17.30
C GLY A 94 12.07 7.92 -16.87
N THR A 95 12.35 7.94 -15.56
CA THR A 95 13.70 7.64 -15.03
C THR A 95 13.92 6.13 -15.04
N PRO A 96 15.02 5.62 -15.62
CA PRO A 96 15.37 4.20 -15.53
C PRO A 96 15.45 3.75 -14.08
N LEU A 97 14.93 2.56 -13.79
CA LEU A 97 15.07 1.97 -12.47
C LEU A 97 16.55 1.62 -12.24
N PRO A 98 17.13 1.95 -11.06
CA PRO A 98 18.48 1.54 -10.73
C PRO A 98 18.55 0.02 -10.60
N GLU A 99 19.68 -0.56 -11.03
CA GLU A 99 19.97 -1.96 -10.72
C GLU A 99 20.16 -2.11 -9.21
N ARG A 100 19.39 -3.03 -8.62
CA ARG A 100 19.46 -3.38 -7.20
C ARG A 100 19.93 -4.81 -7.11
N ASP A 101 20.99 -5.01 -6.34
CA ASP A 101 21.40 -6.37 -6.00
C ASP A 101 20.48 -6.93 -4.91
N ARG A 102 20.61 -8.25 -4.69
CA ARG A 102 19.82 -8.94 -3.69
C ARG A 102 20.02 -8.38 -2.28
N ALA A 103 21.23 -7.91 -1.95
CA ALA A 103 21.53 -7.33 -0.65
C ALA A 103 20.77 -6.01 -0.44
N HIS A 104 20.73 -5.15 -1.45
CA HIS A 104 19.97 -3.92 -1.43
C HIS A 104 18.46 -4.17 -1.30
N GLU A 105 17.91 -5.11 -2.08
CA GLU A 105 16.49 -5.48 -2.02
C GLU A 105 16.10 -5.94 -0.60
N GLN A 106 16.88 -6.84 0.01
CA GLN A 106 16.61 -7.33 1.36
C GLN A 106 16.77 -6.26 2.44
N ALA A 107 17.75 -5.35 2.31
CA ALA A 107 17.96 -4.27 3.26
C ALA A 107 16.89 -3.16 3.20
N ASN A 108 16.16 -3.06 2.09
CA ASN A 108 15.15 -2.02 1.85
C ASN A 108 13.72 -2.58 1.72
N THR A 109 13.52 -3.85 2.08
CA THR A 109 12.23 -4.54 2.10
C THR A 109 11.91 -5.00 3.52
N PHE A 110 10.65 -4.88 3.92
CA PHE A 110 10.20 -5.20 5.27
C PHE A 110 8.95 -6.07 5.29
N SER A 111 8.96 -7.11 6.12
CA SER A 111 7.84 -8.00 6.37
C SER A 111 6.91 -7.41 7.44
N THR A 112 5.74 -6.95 6.99
CA THR A 112 4.71 -6.29 7.82
C THR A 112 3.68 -7.27 8.38
N LEU A 113 4.15 -8.27 9.14
CA LEU A 113 3.30 -9.35 9.65
C LEU A 113 2.26 -8.84 10.67
N LEU A 114 1.03 -9.37 10.57
CA LEU A 114 0.00 -9.16 11.59
C LEU A 114 0.40 -9.85 12.90
N SER A 115 0.95 -11.07 12.80
CA SER A 115 1.48 -11.80 13.95
C SER A 115 2.46 -12.89 13.53
N GLN A 116 3.64 -12.92 14.15
CA GLN A 116 4.51 -14.09 14.12
C GLN A 116 4.02 -15.19 15.07
N ARG A 117 3.47 -14.80 16.24
CA ARG A 117 2.98 -15.75 17.27
C ARG A 117 1.75 -16.54 16.82
N TYR A 118 0.87 -15.92 16.05
CA TYR A 118 -0.35 -16.53 15.53
C TYR A 118 -0.39 -16.40 14.00
N PRO A 119 0.36 -17.24 13.26
CA PRO A 119 0.54 -17.08 11.81
C PRO A 119 -0.77 -17.09 11.01
N TRP A 120 -1.80 -17.78 11.50
CA TRP A 120 -3.13 -17.81 10.85
C TRP A 120 -3.77 -16.42 10.73
N LEU A 121 -3.39 -15.44 11.58
CA LEU A 121 -3.85 -14.07 11.45
C LEU A 121 -3.35 -13.44 10.14
N ASN A 122 -2.17 -13.81 9.65
CA ASN A 122 -1.62 -13.28 8.40
C ASN A 122 -2.45 -13.71 7.16
N LEU A 123 -3.26 -14.77 7.27
CA LEU A 123 -4.20 -15.19 6.22
C LEU A 123 -5.29 -14.14 5.93
N LEU A 124 -5.60 -13.26 6.89
CA LEU A 124 -6.54 -12.14 6.68
C LEU A 124 -6.07 -11.22 5.55
N LEU A 125 -4.77 -11.20 5.28
CA LEU A 125 -4.14 -10.46 4.19
C LEU A 125 -3.49 -11.38 3.18
N LEU A 126 -3.97 -12.63 3.08
CA LEU A 126 -3.42 -13.65 2.19
C LEU A 126 -1.89 -13.76 2.34
N ASN A 127 -1.35 -13.70 3.56
CA ASN A 127 0.08 -13.75 3.83
C ASN A 127 0.92 -12.68 3.12
N PHE A 128 0.33 -11.61 2.60
CA PHE A 128 1.02 -10.52 1.92
C PHE A 128 2.09 -9.84 2.77
N GLY A 129 1.95 -9.89 4.11
CA GLY A 129 2.94 -9.34 5.04
C GLY A 129 4.30 -10.06 5.03
N TYR A 130 4.40 -11.29 4.49
CA TYR A 130 5.66 -12.02 4.32
C TYR A 130 6.44 -11.47 3.10
N HIS A 131 6.74 -10.17 3.15
CA HIS A 131 7.13 -9.39 1.99
C HIS A 131 8.57 -9.64 1.57
N ASN A 132 9.50 -9.84 2.52
CA ASN A 132 10.87 -10.21 2.21
C ASN A 132 10.96 -11.58 1.52
N ALA A 133 10.19 -12.57 1.99
CA ALA A 133 10.09 -13.88 1.35
C ALA A 133 9.45 -13.78 -0.05
N HIS A 134 8.44 -12.91 -0.23
CA HIS A 134 7.89 -12.62 -1.55
C HIS A 134 8.93 -12.02 -2.50
N HIS A 135 9.74 -11.06 -2.04
CA HIS A 135 10.80 -10.47 -2.87
C HIS A 135 11.94 -11.44 -3.18
N GLU A 136 12.24 -12.37 -2.28
CA GLU A 136 13.19 -13.45 -2.55
C GLU A 136 12.70 -14.41 -3.65
N LEU A 137 11.40 -14.73 -3.65
CA LEU A 137 10.80 -15.62 -4.64
C LEU A 137 9.39 -15.15 -5.04
N MET A 138 9.30 -14.17 -5.95
CA MET A 138 8.02 -13.54 -6.31
C MET A 138 6.99 -14.50 -6.94
N LYS A 139 7.46 -15.65 -7.45
CA LYS A 139 6.61 -16.73 -7.97
C LYS A 139 6.04 -17.66 -6.89
N CYS A 140 6.46 -17.52 -5.63
CA CYS A 140 5.95 -18.29 -4.52
C CYS A 140 4.47 -17.96 -4.30
N PRO A 141 3.56 -18.94 -4.26
CA PRO A 141 2.17 -18.66 -4.00
C PRO A 141 1.97 -18.21 -2.55
N TRP A 142 1.00 -17.32 -2.34
CA TRP A 142 0.78 -16.66 -1.07
C TRP A 142 0.60 -17.62 0.13
N HIS A 143 0.01 -18.80 -0.08
CA HIS A 143 -0.19 -19.79 0.99
C HIS A 143 1.11 -20.47 1.44
N SER A 144 2.15 -20.47 0.59
CA SER A 144 3.47 -21.06 0.87
C SER A 144 4.50 -20.04 1.38
N LEU A 145 4.17 -18.74 1.36
CA LEU A 145 5.07 -17.71 1.87
C LEU A 145 5.53 -17.94 3.33
N PRO A 146 4.70 -18.41 4.27
CA PRO A 146 5.16 -18.67 5.63
C PRO A 146 6.22 -19.77 5.73
N GLU A 147 6.13 -20.79 4.87
CA GLU A 147 7.10 -21.89 4.82
C GLU A 147 8.43 -21.38 4.23
N LEU A 148 8.36 -20.66 3.11
CA LEU A 148 9.53 -20.03 2.51
C LEU A 148 10.22 -19.04 3.46
N ASP A 149 9.45 -18.23 4.18
CA ASP A 149 9.98 -17.28 5.16
C ASP A 149 10.76 -18.00 6.28
N ALA A 150 10.25 -19.13 6.76
CA ALA A 150 10.92 -19.95 7.78
C ALA A 150 12.18 -20.67 7.26
N GLU A 151 12.29 -20.92 5.95
CA GLU A 151 13.51 -21.45 5.33
C GLU A 151 14.60 -20.37 5.19
N LEU A 152 14.19 -19.12 4.97
CA LEU A 152 15.09 -18.01 4.67
C LEU A 152 15.54 -17.24 5.92
N PHE A 153 14.69 -17.15 6.93
CA PHE A 153 14.83 -16.23 8.05
C PHE A 153 14.56 -16.90 9.40
N SER A 154 15.15 -16.35 10.44
CA SER A 154 15.00 -16.80 11.82
C SER A 154 13.75 -16.22 12.51
N GLY A 155 13.20 -15.11 12.00
CA GLY A 155 12.11 -14.36 12.60
C GLY A 155 12.56 -13.22 13.53
N GLU A 156 13.88 -13.09 13.76
CA GLU A 156 14.49 -12.08 14.63
C GLU A 156 15.10 -10.90 13.85
N GLU A 157 15.06 -10.96 12.52
CA GLU A 157 15.63 -9.96 11.63
C GLU A 157 14.92 -8.60 11.79
N VAL A 158 15.69 -7.53 11.66
CA VAL A 158 15.21 -6.13 11.78
C VAL A 158 14.13 -5.78 10.74
N HIS A 159 14.02 -6.54 9.65
CA HIS A 159 13.00 -6.31 8.63
C HIS A 159 11.59 -6.75 9.04
N TYR A 160 11.42 -7.51 10.13
CA TYR A 160 10.09 -7.80 10.66
C TYR A 160 9.57 -6.61 11.47
N VAL A 161 8.50 -5.98 10.97
CA VAL A 161 7.90 -4.83 11.63
C VAL A 161 6.60 -5.26 12.31
N PRO A 162 6.53 -5.30 13.65
CA PRO A 162 5.34 -5.73 14.37
C PRO A 162 4.14 -4.83 14.11
N LEU A 163 2.94 -5.43 14.06
CA LEU A 163 1.69 -4.72 13.83
C LEU A 163 1.47 -3.51 14.76
N THR A 164 1.84 -3.62 16.04
CA THR A 164 1.70 -2.50 17.00
C THR A 164 2.55 -1.31 16.60
N GLN A 165 3.76 -1.55 16.09
CA GLN A 165 4.65 -0.52 15.56
C GLN A 165 4.06 0.07 14.28
N LEU A 166 3.56 -0.76 13.35
CA LEU A 166 2.91 -0.30 12.11
C LEU A 166 1.73 0.62 12.41
N LEU A 167 0.81 0.19 13.28
CA LEU A 167 -0.39 0.95 13.62
C LEU A 167 -0.07 2.25 14.37
N GLY A 168 0.81 2.17 15.37
CA GLY A 168 1.23 3.32 16.16
C GLY A 168 1.94 4.37 15.31
N ASN A 169 2.86 3.92 14.46
CA ASN A 169 3.58 4.78 13.53
C ASN A 169 2.63 5.40 12.49
N TYR A 170 1.82 4.57 11.81
CA TYR A 170 0.88 5.05 10.82
C TYR A 170 -0.07 6.07 11.41
N HIS A 171 -0.62 5.81 12.61
CA HIS A 171 -1.46 6.77 13.30
C HIS A 171 -0.71 8.08 13.55
N ARG A 172 0.45 8.04 14.21
CA ARG A 172 1.24 9.22 14.54
C ARG A 172 1.60 10.06 13.31
N PHE A 173 1.94 9.43 12.20
CA PHE A 173 2.45 10.10 10.99
C PHE A 173 1.48 10.14 9.80
N ARG A 174 0.19 9.82 10.00
CA ARG A 174 -0.84 9.70 8.93
C ARG A 174 -0.91 10.88 7.96
N VAL A 175 -0.64 12.10 8.45
CA VAL A 175 -0.53 13.30 7.62
C VAL A 175 0.93 13.63 7.26
N THR A 176 1.86 13.48 8.20
CA THR A 176 3.28 13.85 8.03
C THR A 176 3.91 13.19 6.81
N ARG A 177 3.67 11.90 6.58
CA ARG A 177 4.23 11.16 5.44
C ARG A 177 3.87 11.71 4.06
N ILE A 178 2.74 12.43 3.96
CA ILE A 178 2.31 13.09 2.70
C ILE A 178 3.32 14.17 2.30
N PHE A 179 3.95 14.82 3.27
CA PHE A 179 4.85 15.96 3.06
C PHE A 179 6.32 15.62 3.28
N SER A 180 6.62 14.59 4.07
CA SER A 180 7.97 14.28 4.52
C SER A 180 8.55 12.99 3.90
N GLY A 181 7.85 12.39 2.95
CA GLY A 181 8.24 11.10 2.36
C GLY A 181 8.20 9.97 3.38
N GLN A 182 8.98 8.91 3.12
CA GLN A 182 8.97 7.70 3.95
C GLN A 182 9.87 7.77 5.19
N GLY A 183 10.79 8.74 5.27
CA GLY A 183 11.75 8.83 6.37
C GLY A 183 12.82 7.73 6.32
N ARG A 184 13.34 7.32 7.49
CA ARG A 184 14.40 6.30 7.63
C ARG A 184 13.91 5.13 8.47
N ALA A 185 13.93 3.92 7.92
CA ALA A 185 13.52 2.70 8.64
C ALA A 185 14.57 2.22 9.64
N VAL A 186 15.85 2.37 9.30
CA VAL A 186 16.99 1.99 10.14
C VAL A 186 18.02 3.13 10.26
N ASP A 187 18.76 3.14 11.36
CA ASP A 187 19.89 4.04 11.57
C ASP A 187 21.18 3.55 10.89
N HIS A 188 22.29 4.26 11.11
CA HIS A 188 23.59 3.89 10.53
C HIS A 188 24.19 2.62 11.15
N GLN A 189 23.66 2.14 12.27
CA GLN A 189 24.06 0.91 12.94
C GLN A 189 23.13 -0.27 12.57
N GLY A 190 22.11 -0.04 11.74
CA GLY A 190 21.12 -1.04 11.35
C GLY A 190 20.00 -1.25 12.36
N SER A 191 19.86 -0.39 13.37
CA SER A 191 18.78 -0.49 14.36
C SER A 191 17.48 0.15 13.82
N PRO A 192 16.29 -0.43 14.09
CA PRO A 192 15.03 0.17 13.65
C PRO A 192 14.80 1.55 14.27
N THR A 193 14.32 2.50 13.47
CA THR A 193 14.05 3.89 13.90
C THR A 193 12.58 4.29 13.71
N PRO A 194 11.65 3.77 14.53
CA PRO A 194 10.22 4.07 14.40
C PRO A 194 9.86 5.56 14.50
N ASP A 195 10.66 6.38 15.16
CA ASP A 195 10.38 7.83 15.28
C ASP A 195 10.69 8.63 14.01
N THR A 196 11.52 8.08 13.12
CA THR A 196 11.93 8.73 11.87
C THR A 196 11.49 7.97 10.63
N PHE A 197 10.88 6.78 10.79
CA PHE A 197 10.30 6.01 9.69
C PHE A 197 8.83 6.38 9.49
N TYR A 198 8.52 7.31 8.59
CA TYR A 198 7.14 7.78 8.41
C TYR A 198 6.34 6.89 7.48
N GLY A 199 6.97 6.06 6.65
CA GLY A 199 6.34 5.17 5.66
C GLY A 199 5.84 5.86 4.38
N ALA A 200 5.83 5.13 3.27
CA ALA A 200 5.49 5.63 1.95
C ALA A 200 3.98 5.94 1.77
N VAL A 201 3.67 6.68 0.69
CA VAL A 201 2.31 7.04 0.29
C VAL A 201 2.09 6.62 -1.16
N GLY A 202 0.98 5.93 -1.42
CA GLY A 202 0.50 5.67 -2.79
C GLY A 202 1.13 4.46 -3.50
N VAL A 203 2.08 3.74 -2.90
CA VAL A 203 2.84 2.64 -3.54
C VAL A 203 1.93 1.60 -4.22
N SER A 204 0.98 1.03 -3.50
CA SER A 204 0.04 0.01 -4.00
C SER A 204 -1.01 0.51 -5.00
N PHE A 205 -1.07 1.83 -5.26
CA PHE A 205 -2.01 2.46 -6.19
C PHE A 205 -1.32 3.29 -7.29
N LEU A 206 0.02 3.29 -7.34
CA LEU A 206 0.78 3.88 -8.43
C LEU A 206 0.80 2.88 -9.58
N VAL A 207 -0.14 3.05 -10.51
CA VAL A 207 -0.06 2.45 -11.84
C VAL A 207 0.65 3.48 -12.71
N TYR A 208 1.83 3.13 -13.21
CA TYR A 208 2.57 3.92 -14.22
C TYR A 208 1.69 4.19 -15.45
#